data_AF-A0A2V7W4H9-F1
#
_entry.id   AF-A0A2V7W4H9-F1
#
_cell.length_a   1.000
_cell.length_b   1.000
_cell.length_c   1.000
_cell.angle_alpha   90.00
_cell.angle_beta   90.00
_cell.angle_gamma   90.00
#
_symmetry.space_group_name_H-M   'P 1'
#
loop_
_entity.id
_entity.type
_entity.pdbx_description
1 polymer ?
#
loop_
_entity_poly.entity_id
_entity_poly.type
_entity_poly.pdbx_seq_one_letter_code
_entity_poly.pdbx_strand_id
1 'polypeptide(L)'
;MAGPEAHVRASPFVELKRLAGLDAAQRAQFAELESDPNFYGLFIPKPPLTTNLKAVERETAELFLSLAIPSRVLVDDHIIDLVLDGVLEIESDGEFVCGADAVSILCDPISSTATRGLSRDALLHAQDLELSDARELTFALYLYNRIPLTPFWKARFPNPAAILAHLGADRLAGHWAAGRHDHWLSWSRTTSHDASAVTYKLYVSPRPERIRDAFDAVVRVLAEVPETAFKIGDSAAGLLRPDKLVLYFTTREQLDEVADALRRELSGCDAHGVPFTAGLDDSGLLSWGIDPPDNDRPLRWLDSESWRLWIAQRLGAALSVAALARSASAIEPWRFAVERVRRAGVDVDTWTPSPRLWSRA
;
A
#
# COMPACT_ATOMS: atom_id res chain seq x y z
N MET A 1 0.17 -17.53 23.70
CA MET A 1 0.75 -17.19 25.02
C MET A 1 0.16 -15.84 25.39
N ALA A 2 -0.32 -15.66 26.63
CA ALA A 2 -0.78 -14.35 27.09
C ALA A 2 0.43 -13.39 27.08
N GLY A 3 0.25 -12.18 26.52
CA GLY A 3 1.32 -11.17 26.47
C GLY A 3 1.73 -10.66 27.86
N PRO A 4 2.73 -9.78 27.96
CA PRO A 4 3.03 -9.11 29.23
C PRO A 4 1.90 -8.18 29.65
N GLU A 5 1.70 -7.98 30.94
CA GLU A 5 0.84 -6.89 31.43
C GLU A 5 1.58 -5.56 31.40
N ALA A 6 0.92 -4.49 30.96
CA ALA A 6 1.45 -3.13 31.00
C ALA A 6 0.42 -2.15 31.54
N HIS A 7 0.92 -1.02 32.07
CA HIS A 7 0.06 0.07 32.52
C HIS A 7 -0.28 0.97 31.33
N VAL A 8 -1.57 1.07 31.02
CA VAL A 8 -2.06 1.73 29.81
C VAL A 8 -3.17 2.70 30.19
N ARG A 9 -3.31 3.79 29.43
CA ARG A 9 -4.41 4.75 29.56
C ARG A 9 -4.93 5.20 28.19
N ALA A 10 -6.14 5.74 28.17
CA ALA A 10 -6.66 6.49 27.03
C ALA A 10 -5.85 7.76 26.80
N SER A 11 -5.47 8.04 25.55
CA SER A 11 -4.73 9.26 25.25
C SER A 11 -5.61 10.49 25.49
N PRO A 12 -5.10 11.53 26.20
CA PRO A 12 -5.81 12.79 26.36
C PRO A 12 -5.96 13.56 25.03
N PHE A 13 -5.22 13.14 23.99
CA PHE A 13 -5.25 13.74 22.66
C PHE A 13 -6.28 13.08 21.73
N VAL A 14 -7.11 12.17 22.24
CA VAL A 14 -8.19 11.55 21.47
C VAL A 14 -9.52 11.73 22.18
N GLU A 15 -10.55 12.05 21.40
CA GLU A 15 -11.93 12.11 21.87
C GLU A 15 -12.79 11.07 21.19
N LEU A 16 -13.57 10.33 21.98
CA LEU A 16 -14.58 9.43 21.47
C LEU A 16 -15.91 10.16 21.27
N LYS A 17 -16.37 10.31 20.02
CA LYS A 17 -17.70 10.86 19.71
C LYS A 17 -18.59 9.82 19.05
N ARG A 18 -19.82 9.68 19.55
CA ARG A 18 -20.86 8.93 18.84
C ARG A 18 -21.30 9.71 17.59
N LEU A 19 -21.73 8.99 16.56
CA LEU A 19 -22.16 9.59 15.29
C LEU A 19 -23.30 10.61 15.45
N ALA A 20 -24.22 10.35 16.39
CA ALA A 20 -25.30 11.28 16.73
C ALA A 20 -24.82 12.63 17.31
N GLY A 21 -23.56 12.71 17.75
CA GLY A 21 -22.92 13.92 18.24
C GLY A 21 -22.13 14.69 17.18
N LEU A 22 -22.10 14.23 15.92
CA LEU A 22 -21.53 14.97 14.80
C LEU A 22 -22.57 15.88 14.15
N ASP A 23 -22.12 16.94 13.47
CA ASP A 23 -23.02 17.75 12.66
C ASP A 23 -23.52 16.98 11.42
N ALA A 24 -24.56 17.50 10.76
CA ALA A 24 -25.21 16.82 9.64
C ALA A 24 -24.28 16.59 8.44
N ALA A 25 -23.34 17.50 8.18
CA ALA A 25 -22.42 17.40 7.05
C ALA A 25 -21.35 16.34 7.30
N GLN A 26 -20.83 16.25 8.53
CA GLN A 26 -19.91 15.22 8.97
C GLN A 26 -20.59 13.85 9.02
N ARG A 27 -21.79 13.78 9.60
CA ARG A 27 -22.54 12.51 9.70
C ARG A 27 -22.83 11.88 8.34
N ALA A 28 -23.12 12.67 7.32
CA ALA A 28 -23.38 12.18 5.96
C ALA A 28 -22.20 11.37 5.37
N GLN A 29 -20.96 11.69 5.76
CA GLN A 29 -19.77 10.98 5.27
C GLN A 29 -19.62 9.57 5.86
N PHE A 30 -20.29 9.29 6.98
CA PHE A 30 -20.19 8.04 7.73
C PHE A 30 -21.53 7.28 7.79
N ALA A 31 -22.53 7.70 7.01
CA ALA A 31 -23.87 7.10 7.05
C ALA A 31 -23.86 5.60 6.73
N GLU A 32 -22.95 5.13 5.87
CA GLU A 32 -22.78 3.70 5.55
C GLU A 32 -22.39 2.87 6.80
N LEU A 33 -21.67 3.46 7.75
CA LEU A 33 -21.26 2.80 9.01
C LEU A 33 -22.42 2.60 9.99
N GLU A 34 -23.56 3.32 9.83
CA GLU A 34 -24.75 3.09 10.67
C GLU A 34 -25.39 1.72 10.43
N SER A 35 -25.08 1.09 9.30
CA SER A 35 -25.55 -0.27 8.99
C SER A 35 -24.79 -1.37 9.73
N ASP A 36 -23.63 -1.05 10.30
CA ASP A 36 -22.82 -1.98 11.08
C ASP A 36 -23.29 -2.01 12.55
N PRO A 37 -23.78 -3.15 13.07
CA PRO A 37 -24.25 -3.26 14.45
C PRO A 37 -23.15 -3.07 15.51
N ASN A 38 -21.88 -3.26 15.15
CA ASN A 38 -20.73 -3.12 16.05
C ASN A 38 -20.20 -1.69 16.10
N PHE A 39 -20.53 -0.85 15.11
CA PHE A 39 -20.11 0.54 15.09
C PHE A 39 -20.64 1.32 16.29
N TYR A 40 -19.74 2.01 17.00
CA TYR A 40 -20.08 2.80 18.19
C TYR A 40 -19.91 4.31 17.98
N GLY A 41 -18.87 4.71 17.25
CA GLY A 41 -18.57 6.12 17.03
C GLY A 41 -17.26 6.35 16.29
N LEU A 42 -16.67 7.52 16.51
CA LEU A 42 -15.41 7.94 15.93
C LEU A 42 -14.42 8.34 17.03
N PHE A 43 -13.16 7.97 16.85
CA PHE A 43 -12.03 8.64 17.51
C PHE A 43 -11.67 9.90 16.73
N ILE A 44 -11.70 11.03 17.44
CA ILE A 44 -11.38 12.36 16.95
C ILE A 44 -10.08 12.81 17.59
N PRO A 45 -8.99 12.94 16.82
CA PRO A 45 -7.75 13.45 17.35
C PRO A 45 -7.89 14.93 17.71
N LYS A 46 -7.24 15.30 18.81
CA LYS A 46 -7.06 16.65 19.31
C LYS A 46 -5.60 17.05 19.14
N PRO A 47 -5.31 18.35 18.99
CA PRO A 47 -3.94 18.82 19.00
C PRO A 47 -3.17 18.27 20.21
N PRO A 48 -1.94 17.78 20.00
CA PRO A 48 -1.14 17.90 18.78
C PRO A 48 -1.25 16.72 17.81
N LEU A 49 -2.12 15.73 18.05
CA LEU A 49 -2.34 14.67 17.07
C LEU A 49 -3.02 15.25 15.82
N THR A 50 -2.43 15.00 14.65
CA THR A 50 -2.98 15.37 13.34
C THR A 50 -3.39 14.14 12.53
N THR A 51 -3.65 13.01 13.20
CA THR A 51 -4.12 11.79 12.57
C THR A 51 -5.51 11.95 11.96
N ASN A 52 -5.91 11.01 11.11
CA ASN A 52 -7.27 10.96 10.57
C ASN A 52 -8.27 10.47 11.62
N LEU A 53 -9.53 10.91 11.47
CA LEU A 53 -10.68 10.33 12.16
C LEU A 53 -10.70 8.81 11.95
N LYS A 54 -10.96 8.04 13.01
CA LYS A 54 -11.11 6.58 12.91
C LYS A 54 -12.48 6.14 13.38
N ALA A 55 -13.14 5.28 12.60
CA ALA A 55 -14.31 4.56 13.06
C ALA A 55 -13.91 3.59 14.19
N VAL A 56 -14.78 3.44 15.18
CA VAL A 56 -14.52 2.58 16.33
C VAL A 56 -15.74 1.72 16.67
N GLU A 57 -15.46 0.46 16.94
CA GLU A 57 -16.42 -0.55 17.37
C GLU A 57 -16.72 -0.44 18.87
N ARG A 58 -17.83 -1.04 19.31
CA ARG A 58 -18.31 -0.97 20.69
C ARG A 58 -17.30 -1.46 21.71
N GLU A 59 -16.67 -2.59 21.46
CA GLU A 59 -15.70 -3.18 22.39
C GLU A 59 -14.47 -2.29 22.58
N THR A 60 -13.88 -1.80 21.49
CA THR A 60 -12.76 -0.85 21.54
C THR A 60 -13.15 0.47 22.21
N ALA A 61 -14.37 0.96 21.99
CA ALA A 61 -14.87 2.15 22.64
C ALA A 61 -15.06 1.97 24.16
N GLU A 62 -15.58 0.83 24.59
CA GLU A 62 -15.74 0.48 26.01
C GLU A 62 -14.37 0.33 26.71
N LEU A 63 -13.41 -0.32 26.04
CA LEU A 63 -12.02 -0.40 26.47
C LEU A 63 -11.43 1.00 26.66
N PHE A 64 -11.51 1.87 25.64
CA PHE A 64 -11.02 3.24 25.72
C PHE A 64 -11.62 4.02 26.91
N LEU A 65 -12.93 3.92 27.12
CA LEU A 65 -13.61 4.58 28.24
C LEU A 65 -13.16 4.02 29.60
N SER A 66 -12.95 2.72 29.71
CA SER A 66 -12.45 2.08 30.94
C SER A 66 -11.03 2.54 31.29
N LEU A 67 -10.22 2.88 30.29
CA LEU A 67 -8.84 3.34 30.42
C LEU A 67 -8.71 4.87 30.58
N ALA A 68 -9.82 5.59 30.80
CA ALA A 68 -9.77 6.99 31.21
C ALA A 68 -8.99 7.18 32.54
N ILE A 69 -8.94 6.13 33.35
CA ILE A 69 -8.04 5.99 34.50
C ILE A 69 -6.97 4.95 34.12
N PRO A 70 -5.66 5.26 34.23
CA PRO A 70 -4.61 4.29 33.95
C PRO A 70 -4.82 2.97 34.67
N SER A 71 -4.71 1.85 33.95
CA SER A 71 -4.96 0.51 34.47
C SER A 71 -4.03 -0.51 33.81
N ARG A 72 -3.80 -1.64 34.49
CA ARG A 72 -3.02 -2.75 33.91
C ARG A 72 -3.87 -3.55 32.96
N VAL A 73 -3.36 -3.79 31.76
CA VAL A 73 -4.00 -4.61 30.73
C VAL A 73 -2.99 -5.60 30.17
N LEU A 74 -3.51 -6.72 29.68
CA LEU A 74 -2.73 -7.65 28.89
C LEU A 74 -2.38 -7.00 27.55
N VAL A 75 -1.10 -6.95 27.19
CA VAL A 75 -0.67 -6.40 25.90
C VAL A 75 -0.82 -7.48 24.83
N ASP A 76 -1.83 -7.33 24.00
CA ASP A 76 -2.03 -8.10 22.77
C ASP A 76 -1.88 -7.19 21.54
N ASP A 77 -2.09 -7.76 20.34
CA ASP A 77 -1.97 -7.03 19.09
C ASP A 77 -2.95 -5.84 18.99
N HIS A 78 -4.17 -5.98 19.54
CA HIS A 78 -5.15 -4.89 19.53
C HIS A 78 -4.68 -3.71 20.38
N ILE A 79 -4.16 -3.97 21.58
CA ILE A 79 -3.58 -2.93 22.44
C ILE A 79 -2.38 -2.26 21.77
N ILE A 80 -1.48 -3.04 21.17
CA ILE A 80 -0.32 -2.49 20.45
C ILE A 80 -0.79 -1.54 19.35
N ASP A 81 -1.74 -1.95 18.51
CA ASP A 81 -2.22 -1.10 17.42
C ASP A 81 -2.87 0.20 17.91
N LEU A 82 -3.65 0.15 18.98
CA LEU A 82 -4.23 1.35 19.57
C LEU A 82 -3.16 2.29 20.18
N VAL A 83 -2.09 1.75 20.77
CA VAL A 83 -0.98 2.56 21.27
C VAL A 83 -0.18 3.18 20.12
N LEU A 84 0.12 2.41 19.07
CA LEU A 84 0.83 2.94 17.90
C LEU A 84 0.00 3.95 17.09
N ASP A 85 -1.33 3.89 17.20
CA ASP A 85 -2.24 4.88 16.61
C ASP A 85 -2.41 6.15 17.45
N GLY A 86 -1.86 6.19 18.67
CA GLY A 86 -2.03 7.29 19.61
C GLY A 86 -3.40 7.34 20.29
N VAL A 87 -4.21 6.28 20.14
CA VAL A 87 -5.51 6.16 20.83
C VAL A 87 -5.29 5.82 22.31
N LEU A 88 -4.35 4.91 22.58
CA LEU A 88 -3.89 4.58 23.92
C LEU A 88 -2.44 5.05 24.12
N GLU A 89 -2.04 5.16 25.37
CA GLU A 89 -0.66 5.41 25.76
C GLU A 89 -0.21 4.34 26.76
N ILE A 90 1.04 3.91 26.65
CA ILE A 90 1.67 2.94 27.56
C ILE A 90 2.68 3.64 28.46
N GLU A 91 2.75 3.24 29.72
CA GLU A 91 3.74 3.77 30.67
C GLU A 91 5.14 3.21 30.39
N SER A 92 6.13 4.09 30.28
CA SER A 92 7.57 3.79 30.21
C SER A 92 8.35 4.85 30.97
N ASP A 93 9.23 4.43 31.86
CA ASP A 93 10.07 5.33 32.69
C ASP A 93 9.27 6.44 33.43
N GLY A 94 8.03 6.12 33.82
CA GLY A 94 7.12 7.04 34.54
C GLY A 94 6.37 8.04 33.64
N GLU A 95 6.55 7.95 32.33
CA GLU A 95 5.81 8.75 31.34
C GLU A 95 4.90 7.87 30.48
N PHE A 96 3.80 8.43 29.98
CA PHE A 96 2.90 7.74 29.07
C PHE A 96 3.24 8.13 27.62
N VAL A 97 3.60 7.13 26.81
CA VAL A 97 4.07 7.30 25.43
C VAL A 97 3.17 6.55 24.44
N CYS A 98 3.18 6.98 23.18
CA CYS A 98 2.42 6.35 22.10
C CYS A 98 3.14 6.53 20.75
N GLY A 99 2.58 5.96 19.68
CA GLY A 99 3.12 6.13 18.33
C GLY A 99 4.57 5.65 18.21
N ALA A 100 5.42 6.44 17.57
CA ALA A 100 6.83 6.10 17.36
C ALA A 100 7.66 6.02 18.65
N ASP A 101 7.24 6.72 19.71
CA ASP A 101 7.88 6.65 21.03
C ASP A 101 7.66 5.28 21.71
N ALA A 102 6.63 4.54 21.30
CA ALA A 102 6.24 3.26 21.93
C ALA A 102 6.75 2.00 21.20
N VAL A 103 7.32 2.13 19.99
CA VAL A 103 7.70 0.97 19.16
C VAL A 103 8.77 0.11 19.83
N SER A 104 9.82 0.71 20.37
CA SER A 104 10.92 -0.04 21.00
C SER A 104 10.50 -0.79 22.26
N ILE A 105 9.36 -0.43 22.85
CA ILE A 105 8.77 -1.08 24.04
C ILE A 105 7.88 -2.25 23.61
N LEU A 106 7.08 -2.05 22.56
CA LEU A 106 5.98 -2.95 22.19
C LEU A 106 6.32 -3.94 21.07
N CYS A 107 7.31 -3.62 20.24
CA CYS A 107 7.58 -4.35 19.00
C CYS A 107 9.00 -4.89 18.98
N ASP A 108 9.15 -6.08 18.43
CA ASP A 108 10.47 -6.62 18.11
C ASP A 108 11.22 -5.68 17.14
N PRO A 109 12.55 -5.56 17.27
CA PRO A 109 13.34 -4.75 16.36
C PRO A 109 13.17 -5.21 14.91
N ILE A 110 12.88 -4.27 14.02
CA ILE A 110 12.83 -4.52 12.58
C ILE A 110 14.24 -4.94 12.09
N SER A 111 14.31 -6.05 11.37
CA SER A 111 15.57 -6.56 10.83
C SER A 111 16.25 -5.53 9.92
N SER A 112 17.59 -5.48 9.95
CA SER A 112 18.37 -4.67 9.01
C SER A 112 18.26 -5.15 7.55
N THR A 113 17.82 -6.40 7.33
CA THR A 113 17.51 -6.95 6.00
C THR A 113 16.16 -6.51 5.49
N ALA A 114 15.24 -6.14 6.38
CA ALA A 114 13.87 -5.72 6.06
C ALA A 114 13.80 -4.56 5.07
N THR A 115 14.93 -3.88 4.90
CA THR A 115 15.00 -2.56 4.29
C THR A 115 16.22 -2.45 3.38
N ARG A 116 16.50 -3.43 2.53
CA ARG A 116 17.52 -3.26 1.48
C ARG A 116 16.86 -2.92 0.14
N GLY A 117 17.53 -2.07 -0.65
CA GLY A 117 17.11 -1.73 -2.02
C GLY A 117 16.04 -0.65 -2.12
N LEU A 118 15.37 -0.62 -3.29
CA LEU A 118 14.54 0.50 -3.76
C LEU A 118 13.44 0.94 -2.79
N SER A 119 12.81 0.02 -2.05
CA SER A 119 11.77 0.37 -1.09
C SER A 119 12.31 1.16 0.11
N ARG A 120 13.52 0.83 0.60
CA ARG A 120 14.16 1.63 1.66
C ARG A 120 14.58 2.98 1.12
N ASP A 121 15.16 3.03 -0.07
CA ASP A 121 15.59 4.31 -0.67
C ASP A 121 14.39 5.25 -0.88
N ALA A 122 13.22 4.69 -1.24
CA ALA A 122 11.96 5.43 -1.31
C ALA A 122 11.52 5.99 0.06
N LEU A 123 11.62 5.18 1.12
CA LEU A 123 11.27 5.60 2.48
C LEU A 123 12.20 6.67 3.03
N LEU A 124 13.51 6.49 2.86
CA LEU A 124 14.50 7.49 3.25
C LEU A 124 14.31 8.79 2.48
N HIS A 125 14.08 8.70 1.17
CA HIS A 125 13.78 9.87 0.36
C HIS A 125 12.54 10.60 0.88
N ALA A 126 11.44 9.89 1.17
CA ALA A 126 10.22 10.52 1.69
C ALA A 126 10.44 11.16 3.06
N GLN A 127 11.24 10.54 3.93
CA GLN A 127 11.62 11.11 5.23
C GLN A 127 12.46 12.40 5.06
N ASP A 128 13.42 12.39 4.15
CA ASP A 128 14.32 13.52 3.89
C ASP A 128 13.60 14.74 3.25
N LEU A 129 12.39 14.56 2.72
CA LEU A 129 11.58 15.67 2.23
C LEU A 129 10.97 16.51 3.37
N GLU A 130 11.02 16.02 4.62
CA GLU A 130 10.50 16.71 5.81
C GLU A 130 9.03 17.16 5.68
N LEU A 131 8.24 16.41 4.91
CA LEU A 131 6.81 16.66 4.72
C LEU A 131 6.03 16.14 5.92
N SER A 132 5.02 16.90 6.37
CA SER A 132 4.12 16.47 7.44
C SER A 132 2.79 15.94 6.94
N ASP A 133 2.42 16.24 5.68
CA ASP A 133 1.14 15.83 5.10
C ASP A 133 1.18 14.38 4.59
N ALA A 134 0.27 13.55 5.10
CA ALA A 134 0.20 12.13 4.75
C ALA A 134 -0.04 11.88 3.25
N ARG A 135 -0.80 12.75 2.58
CA ARG A 135 -1.09 12.62 1.14
C ARG A 135 0.13 13.00 0.31
N GLU A 136 0.84 14.06 0.66
CA GLU A 136 2.10 14.41 0.00
C GLU A 136 3.16 13.31 0.16
N LEU A 137 3.32 12.76 1.37
CA LEU A 137 4.19 11.61 1.63
C LEU A 137 3.78 10.38 0.82
N THR A 138 2.48 10.09 0.75
CA THR A 138 1.93 9.01 -0.08
C THR A 138 2.33 9.20 -1.55
N PHE A 139 2.19 10.42 -2.08
CA PHE A 139 2.58 10.70 -3.46
C PHE A 139 4.09 10.60 -3.67
N ALA A 140 4.91 11.10 -2.75
CA ALA A 140 6.37 10.97 -2.83
C ALA A 140 6.79 9.49 -2.93
N LEU A 141 6.22 8.63 -2.07
CA LEU A 141 6.47 7.19 -2.07
C LEU A 141 5.95 6.50 -3.34
N TYR A 142 4.73 6.80 -3.77
CA TYR A 142 4.09 6.17 -4.92
C TYR A 142 4.76 6.55 -6.25
N LEU A 143 5.21 7.80 -6.36
CA LEU A 143 5.89 8.35 -7.54
C LEU A 143 7.40 8.08 -7.55
N TYR A 144 7.97 7.54 -6.46
CA TYR A 144 9.39 7.22 -6.37
C TYR A 144 9.85 6.27 -7.49
N ASN A 145 11.13 6.39 -7.86
CA ASN A 145 11.75 5.63 -8.95
C ASN A 145 11.07 5.85 -10.31
N ARG A 146 10.56 7.05 -10.58
CA ARG A 146 10.20 7.49 -11.95
C ARG A 146 11.43 8.02 -12.66
N ILE A 147 11.60 7.67 -13.93
CA ILE A 147 12.65 8.28 -14.76
C ILE A 147 12.19 9.70 -15.16
N PRO A 148 13.05 10.73 -15.06
CA PRO A 148 12.71 12.08 -15.46
C PRO A 148 12.23 12.17 -16.92
N LEU A 149 11.13 12.88 -17.13
CA LEU A 149 10.59 13.13 -18.47
C LEU A 149 11.40 14.19 -19.22
N THR A 150 12.35 13.74 -20.03
CA THR A 150 13.19 14.61 -20.86
C THR A 150 12.57 14.89 -22.25
N PRO A 151 13.05 15.91 -22.99
CA PRO A 151 12.63 16.14 -24.37
C PRO A 151 12.81 14.93 -25.29
N PHE A 152 13.83 14.09 -25.04
CA PHE A 152 14.05 12.84 -25.78
C PHE A 152 12.83 11.91 -25.70
N TRP A 153 12.31 11.66 -24.50
CA TRP A 153 11.14 10.80 -24.30
C TRP A 153 9.86 11.38 -24.87
N LYS A 154 9.68 12.71 -24.76
CA LYS A 154 8.54 13.42 -25.36
C LYS A 154 8.55 13.30 -26.89
N ALA A 155 9.72 13.43 -27.52
CA ALA A 155 9.87 13.30 -28.97
C ALA A 155 9.70 11.84 -29.44
N ARG A 156 10.18 10.87 -28.66
CA ARG A 156 10.04 9.44 -28.97
C ARG A 156 8.61 8.93 -28.85
N PHE A 157 7.88 9.38 -27.82
CA PHE A 157 6.52 8.93 -27.51
C PHE A 157 5.56 10.12 -27.34
N PRO A 158 5.29 10.88 -28.42
CA PRO A 158 4.50 12.10 -28.36
C PRO A 158 3.01 11.87 -28.07
N ASN A 159 2.50 10.66 -28.36
CA ASN A 159 1.10 10.30 -28.19
C ASN A 159 0.95 8.75 -28.11
N PRO A 160 -0.24 8.25 -27.74
CA PRO A 160 -0.48 6.81 -27.64
C PRO A 160 -0.26 6.03 -28.95
N ALA A 161 -0.53 6.64 -30.11
CA ALA A 161 -0.34 5.97 -31.40
C ALA A 161 1.14 5.68 -31.69
N ALA A 162 2.05 6.59 -31.32
CA ALA A 162 3.49 6.35 -31.41
C ALA A 162 3.95 5.19 -30.51
N ILE A 163 3.34 5.04 -29.33
CA ILE A 163 3.61 3.92 -28.43
C ILE A 163 3.11 2.61 -29.05
N LEU A 164 1.85 2.56 -29.50
CA LEU A 164 1.29 1.37 -30.16
C LEU A 164 2.13 0.93 -31.37
N ALA A 165 2.57 1.87 -32.20
CA ALA A 165 3.45 1.61 -33.33
C ALA A 165 4.83 1.09 -32.89
N HIS A 166 5.41 1.67 -31.82
CA HIS A 166 6.69 1.20 -31.28
C HIS A 166 6.61 -0.23 -30.74
N LEU A 167 5.50 -0.58 -30.10
CA LEU A 167 5.24 -1.91 -29.53
C LEU A 167 4.84 -2.95 -30.59
N GLY A 168 4.44 -2.53 -31.79
CA GLY A 168 3.84 -3.44 -32.78
C GLY A 168 2.53 -4.05 -32.27
N ALA A 169 1.67 -3.23 -31.67
CA ALA A 169 0.44 -3.67 -30.99
C ALA A 169 -0.69 -4.08 -31.95
N ASP A 170 -0.57 -3.79 -33.24
CA ASP A 170 -1.47 -4.22 -34.31
C ASP A 170 -1.60 -5.74 -34.39
N ARG A 171 -0.52 -6.48 -34.11
CA ARG A 171 -0.54 -7.95 -34.07
C ARG A 171 -1.42 -8.55 -32.96
N LEU A 172 -1.86 -7.74 -32.00
CA LEU A 172 -2.75 -8.19 -30.91
C LEU A 172 -4.21 -8.23 -31.35
N ALA A 173 -4.55 -7.61 -32.48
CA ALA A 173 -5.90 -7.60 -33.01
C ALA A 173 -6.39 -9.04 -33.28
N GLY A 174 -7.61 -9.33 -32.83
CA GLY A 174 -8.19 -10.68 -32.93
C GLY A 174 -7.78 -11.65 -31.82
N HIS A 175 -6.76 -11.32 -31.03
CA HIS A 175 -6.33 -12.13 -29.89
C HIS A 175 -6.71 -11.54 -28.54
N TRP A 176 -6.71 -10.21 -28.40
CA TRP A 176 -7.18 -9.51 -27.21
C TRP A 176 -8.08 -8.33 -27.60
N ALA A 177 -9.08 -8.04 -26.77
CA ALA A 177 -9.84 -6.80 -26.87
C ALA A 177 -9.00 -5.64 -26.33
N ALA A 178 -8.78 -4.63 -27.16
CA ALA A 178 -8.02 -3.44 -26.79
C ALA A 178 -8.90 -2.37 -26.13
N GLY A 179 -8.36 -1.68 -25.13
CA GLY A 179 -9.02 -0.59 -24.41
C GLY A 179 -8.05 0.52 -24.04
N ARG A 180 -8.62 1.66 -23.62
CA ARG A 180 -7.87 2.78 -23.04
C ARG A 180 -8.66 3.40 -21.90
N HIS A 181 -8.03 3.54 -20.74
CA HIS A 181 -8.63 4.09 -19.53
C HIS A 181 -7.56 4.70 -18.62
N ASP A 182 -7.81 5.85 -17.99
CA ASP A 182 -6.93 6.50 -17.00
C ASP A 182 -5.43 6.46 -17.30
N HIS A 183 -5.03 6.88 -18.50
CA HIS A 183 -3.63 6.90 -18.95
C HIS A 183 -2.99 5.52 -19.19
N TRP A 184 -3.80 4.49 -19.42
CA TRP A 184 -3.36 3.14 -19.76
C TRP A 184 -3.90 2.68 -21.11
N LEU A 185 -3.05 2.00 -21.87
CA LEU A 185 -3.45 1.11 -22.96
C LEU A 185 -3.62 -0.29 -22.36
N SER A 186 -4.74 -0.95 -22.62
CA SER A 186 -5.05 -2.26 -22.06
C SER A 186 -5.46 -3.28 -23.11
N TRP A 187 -5.22 -4.55 -22.81
CA TRP A 187 -5.63 -5.69 -23.61
C TRP A 187 -6.18 -6.77 -22.68
N SER A 188 -7.32 -7.35 -23.02
CA SER A 188 -7.97 -8.39 -22.22
C SER A 188 -8.59 -9.48 -23.09
N ARG A 189 -8.51 -10.73 -22.62
CA ARG A 189 -9.31 -11.88 -23.08
C ARG A 189 -10.44 -12.22 -22.11
N THR A 190 -10.48 -11.58 -20.95
CA THR A 190 -11.42 -11.90 -19.87
C THR A 190 -12.79 -11.26 -20.13
N THR A 191 -13.86 -12.05 -20.04
CA THR A 191 -15.23 -11.60 -20.32
C THR A 191 -16.02 -11.17 -19.08
N SER A 192 -15.54 -11.48 -17.87
CA SER A 192 -16.16 -11.05 -16.61
C SER A 192 -15.12 -10.95 -15.49
N HIS A 193 -15.10 -9.82 -14.79
CA HIS A 193 -14.35 -9.66 -13.54
C HIS A 193 -15.32 -9.85 -12.36
N ASP A 194 -15.03 -10.80 -11.47
CA ASP A 194 -15.66 -10.82 -10.16
C ASP A 194 -15.00 -9.75 -9.29
N ALA A 195 -15.72 -8.65 -9.05
CA ALA A 195 -15.26 -7.53 -8.24
C ALA A 195 -14.92 -7.92 -6.78
N SER A 196 -15.46 -9.05 -6.30
CA SER A 196 -15.19 -9.55 -4.95
C SER A 196 -13.91 -10.39 -4.85
N ALA A 197 -13.33 -10.79 -5.99
CA ALA A 197 -12.17 -11.66 -6.02
C ALA A 197 -10.87 -10.87 -5.84
N VAL A 198 -9.95 -11.50 -5.11
CA VAL A 198 -8.57 -11.02 -4.98
C VAL A 198 -7.91 -10.98 -6.36
N THR A 199 -7.29 -9.85 -6.69
CA THR A 199 -6.60 -9.66 -7.98
C THR A 199 -5.09 -9.66 -7.77
N TYR A 200 -4.40 -10.62 -8.39
CA TYR A 200 -2.95 -10.70 -8.41
C TYR A 200 -2.38 -9.87 -9.56
N LYS A 201 -1.33 -9.11 -9.28
CA LYS A 201 -0.62 -8.29 -10.27
C LYS A 201 0.82 -8.76 -10.40
N LEU A 202 1.24 -8.99 -11.65
CA LEU A 202 2.65 -9.10 -12.00
C LEU A 202 3.10 -7.78 -12.64
N TYR A 203 4.13 -7.19 -12.06
CA TYR A 203 4.81 -6.01 -12.59
C TYR A 203 6.02 -6.45 -13.41
N VAL A 204 6.09 -5.99 -14.65
CA VAL A 204 7.25 -6.16 -15.53
C VAL A 204 7.88 -4.78 -15.70
N SER A 205 9.06 -4.59 -15.11
CA SER A 205 9.68 -3.27 -14.97
C SER A 205 11.03 -3.15 -15.68
N PRO A 206 11.04 -3.19 -17.02
CA PRO A 206 12.27 -2.99 -17.77
C PRO A 206 12.66 -1.50 -17.75
N ARG A 207 13.92 -1.21 -18.07
CA ARG A 207 14.32 0.12 -18.53
C ARG A 207 13.50 0.51 -19.77
N PRO A 208 13.05 1.78 -19.91
CA PRO A 208 12.18 2.20 -21.01
C PRO A 208 12.76 1.93 -22.41
N GLU A 209 14.09 1.88 -22.55
CA GLU A 209 14.81 1.52 -23.77
C GLU A 209 14.52 0.08 -24.23
N ARG A 210 14.23 -0.82 -23.28
CA ARG A 210 13.94 -2.25 -23.51
C ARG A 210 12.44 -2.55 -23.53
N ILE A 211 11.57 -1.54 -23.53
CA ILE A 211 10.12 -1.73 -23.37
C ILE A 211 9.51 -2.58 -24.49
N ARG A 212 10.00 -2.45 -25.73
CA ARG A 212 9.52 -3.24 -26.86
C ARG A 212 9.86 -4.72 -26.69
N ASP A 213 11.13 -5.03 -26.38
CA ASP A 213 11.58 -6.41 -26.18
C ASP A 213 10.80 -7.08 -25.05
N ALA A 214 10.60 -6.34 -23.94
CA ALA A 214 9.82 -6.83 -22.80
C ALA A 214 8.35 -7.06 -23.15
N PHE A 215 7.73 -6.14 -23.89
CA PHE A 215 6.36 -6.28 -24.38
C PHE A 215 6.22 -7.47 -25.34
N ASP A 216 7.20 -7.70 -26.23
CA ASP A 216 7.24 -8.84 -27.14
C ASP A 216 7.28 -10.17 -26.37
N ALA A 217 8.10 -10.28 -25.34
CA ALA A 217 8.15 -11.45 -24.47
C ALA A 217 6.81 -11.67 -23.74
N VAL A 218 6.24 -10.61 -23.15
CA VAL A 218 4.94 -10.67 -22.47
C VAL A 218 3.85 -11.18 -23.41
N VAL A 219 3.76 -10.65 -24.62
CA VAL A 219 2.76 -11.08 -25.60
C VAL A 219 2.95 -12.54 -25.98
N ARG A 220 4.19 -13.00 -26.22
CA ARG A 220 4.46 -14.42 -26.54
C ARG A 220 4.07 -15.34 -25.40
N VAL A 221 4.45 -15.02 -24.17
CA VAL A 221 4.13 -15.84 -23.00
C VAL A 221 2.61 -15.88 -22.75
N LEU A 222 1.94 -14.73 -22.81
CA LEU A 222 0.49 -14.66 -22.58
C LEU A 222 -0.36 -15.25 -23.71
N ALA A 223 0.20 -15.45 -24.90
CA ALA A 223 -0.54 -16.06 -26.02
C ALA A 223 -1.08 -17.45 -25.65
N GLU A 224 -0.30 -18.20 -24.88
CA GLU A 224 -0.60 -19.57 -24.43
C GLU A 224 -1.44 -19.63 -23.14
N VAL A 225 -1.75 -18.47 -22.54
CA VAL A 225 -2.45 -18.40 -21.24
C VAL A 225 -3.87 -17.85 -21.44
N PRO A 226 -4.91 -18.60 -21.05
CA PRO A 226 -6.30 -18.15 -21.15
C PRO A 226 -6.60 -17.04 -20.12
N GLU A 227 -7.64 -16.24 -20.41
CA GLU A 227 -8.18 -15.23 -19.48
C GLU A 227 -7.17 -14.21 -18.95
N THR A 228 -6.28 -13.75 -19.83
CA THR A 228 -5.25 -12.77 -19.47
C THR A 228 -5.70 -11.35 -19.73
N ALA A 229 -5.32 -10.46 -18.81
CA ALA A 229 -5.38 -9.02 -19.02
C ALA A 229 -4.04 -8.38 -18.68
N PHE A 230 -3.66 -7.36 -19.43
CA PHE A 230 -2.46 -6.58 -19.17
C PHE A 230 -2.61 -5.15 -19.67
N LYS A 231 -1.80 -4.25 -19.12
CA LYS A 231 -1.81 -2.84 -19.48
C LYS A 231 -0.43 -2.22 -19.46
N ILE A 232 -0.25 -1.19 -20.28
CA ILE A 232 0.96 -0.38 -20.36
C ILE A 232 0.61 1.11 -20.38
N GLY A 233 1.50 1.97 -19.86
CA GLY A 233 1.27 3.42 -19.85
C GLY A 233 1.04 3.98 -21.26
N ASP A 234 0.07 4.88 -21.40
CA ASP A 234 -0.38 5.44 -22.69
C ASP A 234 0.40 6.67 -23.18
N SER A 235 1.44 7.07 -22.44
CA SER A 235 2.21 8.29 -22.68
C SER A 235 3.68 8.08 -22.35
N ALA A 236 4.55 9.00 -22.82
CA ALA A 236 5.95 9.03 -22.42
C ALA A 236 6.10 8.96 -20.89
N ALA A 237 5.37 9.80 -20.15
CA ALA A 237 5.39 9.78 -18.69
C ALA A 237 4.93 8.43 -18.09
N GLY A 238 3.96 7.76 -18.74
CA GLY A 238 3.51 6.42 -18.37
C GLY A 238 4.60 5.36 -18.53
N LEU A 239 5.38 5.41 -19.62
CA LEU A 239 6.48 4.48 -19.86
C LEU A 239 7.71 4.71 -18.96
N LEU A 240 7.81 5.89 -18.32
CA LEU A 240 8.87 6.20 -17.37
C LEU A 240 8.51 5.85 -15.92
N ARG A 241 7.34 5.25 -15.69
CA ARG A 241 6.92 4.72 -14.39
C ARG A 241 7.71 3.47 -14.01
N PRO A 242 7.92 3.18 -12.72
CA PRO A 242 8.39 1.87 -12.31
C PRO A 242 7.39 0.77 -12.72
N ASP A 243 6.10 0.97 -12.48
CA ASP A 243 5.00 0.03 -12.77
C ASP A 243 4.40 0.21 -14.18
N LYS A 244 5.24 0.45 -15.18
CA LYS A 244 4.82 0.83 -16.54
C LYS A 244 4.06 -0.26 -17.31
N LEU A 245 4.27 -1.55 -17.00
CA LEU A 245 3.66 -2.72 -17.64
C LEU A 245 3.20 -3.70 -16.56
N VAL A 246 1.89 -3.99 -16.53
CA VAL A 246 1.25 -4.76 -15.46
C VAL A 246 0.32 -5.81 -16.05
N LEU A 247 0.43 -7.03 -15.54
CA LEU A 247 -0.37 -8.19 -15.91
C LEU A 247 -1.27 -8.59 -14.74
N TYR A 248 -2.44 -9.13 -15.03
CA TYR A 248 -3.48 -9.44 -14.04
C TYR A 248 -3.82 -10.92 -14.07
N PHE A 249 -3.95 -11.50 -12.89
CA PHE A 249 -4.29 -12.90 -12.69
C PHE A 249 -5.31 -13.05 -11.56
N THR A 250 -6.13 -14.10 -11.65
CA THR A 250 -7.12 -14.45 -10.62
C THR A 250 -6.55 -15.41 -9.58
N THR A 251 -5.48 -16.14 -9.91
CA THR A 251 -4.81 -17.08 -9.02
C THR A 251 -3.32 -16.80 -8.91
N ARG A 252 -2.72 -17.25 -7.80
CA ARG A 252 -1.28 -17.09 -7.57
C ARG A 252 -0.47 -18.03 -8.46
N GLU A 253 -0.97 -19.23 -8.67
CA GLU A 253 -0.32 -20.28 -9.46
C GLU A 253 -0.13 -19.82 -10.92
N GLN A 254 -1.15 -19.20 -11.52
CA GLN A 254 -1.05 -18.67 -12.88
C GLN A 254 -0.03 -17.53 -12.99
N LEU A 255 0.05 -16.66 -11.97
CA LEU A 255 1.06 -15.62 -11.89
C LEU A 255 2.47 -16.21 -11.85
N ASP A 256 2.69 -17.21 -10.99
CA ASP A 256 4.00 -17.83 -10.81
C ASP A 256 4.47 -18.55 -12.09
N GLU A 257 3.59 -19.29 -12.76
CA GLU A 257 3.88 -19.94 -14.05
C GLU A 257 4.30 -18.93 -15.13
N VAL A 258 3.57 -17.81 -15.24
CA VAL A 258 3.89 -16.75 -16.20
C VAL A 258 5.19 -16.03 -15.83
N ALA A 259 5.41 -15.78 -14.53
CA ALA A 259 6.64 -15.17 -14.06
C ALA A 259 7.87 -16.03 -14.38
N ASP A 260 7.78 -17.35 -14.21
CA ASP A 260 8.86 -18.30 -14.52
C ASP A 260 9.17 -18.36 -16.02
N ALA A 261 8.15 -18.26 -16.87
CA ALA A 261 8.34 -18.15 -18.32
C ALA A 261 9.00 -16.82 -18.70
N LEU A 262 8.53 -15.70 -18.14
CA LEU A 262 9.09 -14.38 -18.42
C LEU A 262 10.52 -14.22 -17.89
N ARG A 263 10.86 -14.80 -16.75
CA ARG A 263 12.22 -14.75 -16.19
C ARG A 263 13.24 -15.34 -17.16
N ARG A 264 12.87 -16.41 -17.88
CA ARG A 264 13.71 -17.04 -18.91
C ARG A 264 13.83 -16.18 -20.17
N GLU A 265 12.70 -15.70 -20.69
CA GLU A 265 12.65 -14.88 -21.92
C GLU A 265 13.33 -13.51 -21.75
N LEU A 266 13.35 -12.97 -20.53
CA LEU A 266 13.87 -11.64 -20.24
C LEU A 266 15.25 -11.66 -19.56
N SER A 267 15.95 -12.79 -19.60
CA SER A 267 17.30 -12.89 -19.05
C SER A 267 18.22 -11.83 -19.67
N GLY A 268 18.89 -11.03 -18.81
CA GLY A 268 19.76 -9.93 -19.25
C GLY A 268 19.02 -8.66 -19.71
N CYS A 269 17.71 -8.56 -19.51
CA CYS A 269 16.97 -7.32 -19.69
C CYS A 269 17.22 -6.38 -18.50
N ASP A 270 17.64 -5.15 -18.79
CA ASP A 270 17.94 -4.17 -17.74
C ASP A 270 16.66 -3.79 -16.98
N ALA A 271 16.71 -3.91 -15.65
CA ALA A 271 15.61 -3.59 -14.78
C ALA A 271 15.54 -2.10 -14.42
N HIS A 272 14.31 -1.62 -14.22
CA HIS A 272 13.99 -0.33 -13.61
C HIS A 272 13.59 -0.52 -12.14
N GLY A 273 12.81 -1.56 -11.81
CA GLY A 273 12.44 -1.90 -10.45
C GLY A 273 11.20 -1.18 -9.94
N VAL A 274 10.43 -1.86 -9.09
CA VAL A 274 9.16 -1.35 -8.53
C VAL A 274 9.23 -1.35 -7.01
N PRO A 275 9.30 -0.17 -6.35
CA PRO A 275 9.25 -0.10 -4.91
C PRO A 275 7.94 -0.69 -4.36
N PHE A 276 8.04 -1.27 -3.16
CA PHE A 276 6.91 -1.79 -2.38
C PHE A 276 6.15 -2.94 -3.05
N THR A 277 6.88 -3.82 -3.73
CA THR A 277 6.33 -5.02 -4.37
C THR A 277 7.22 -6.21 -4.08
N ALA A 278 6.65 -7.41 -4.09
CA ALA A 278 7.37 -8.62 -3.78
C ALA A 278 8.20 -9.09 -4.96
N GLY A 279 9.53 -9.13 -4.79
CA GLY A 279 10.46 -9.52 -5.85
C GLY A 279 10.29 -10.98 -6.26
N LEU A 280 10.40 -11.26 -7.57
CA LEU A 280 10.45 -12.62 -8.13
C LEU A 280 11.83 -12.97 -8.68
N ASP A 281 12.75 -12.00 -8.66
CA ASP A 281 14.15 -12.15 -9.02
C ASP A 281 14.99 -11.06 -8.33
N ASP A 282 16.31 -11.25 -8.29
CA ASP A 282 17.25 -10.30 -7.69
C ASP A 282 17.45 -9.03 -8.55
N SER A 283 17.02 -9.04 -9.82
CA SER A 283 17.20 -7.91 -10.73
C SER A 283 16.19 -6.79 -10.49
N GLY A 284 15.03 -7.11 -9.91
CA GLY A 284 13.88 -6.21 -9.78
C GLY A 284 13.09 -6.04 -11.07
N LEU A 285 13.34 -6.88 -12.09
CA LEU A 285 12.60 -6.83 -13.35
C LEU A 285 11.18 -7.35 -13.16
N LEU A 286 11.02 -8.46 -12.44
CA LEU A 286 9.74 -9.08 -12.13
C LEU A 286 9.44 -8.95 -10.63
N SER A 287 8.24 -8.48 -10.33
CA SER A 287 7.73 -8.37 -8.96
C SER A 287 6.21 -8.45 -8.96
N TRP A 288 5.60 -8.68 -7.81
CA TRP A 288 4.15 -8.86 -7.72
C TRP A 288 3.53 -8.17 -6.50
N GLY A 289 2.20 -8.12 -6.51
CA GLY A 289 1.37 -7.62 -5.41
C GLY A 289 -0.06 -8.12 -5.54
N ILE A 290 -0.87 -7.85 -4.52
CA ILE A 290 -2.28 -8.24 -4.46
C ILE A 290 -3.13 -7.00 -4.18
N ASP A 291 -4.07 -6.69 -5.06
CA ASP A 291 -5.00 -5.58 -4.78
C ASP A 291 -5.97 -5.95 -3.64
N PRO A 292 -6.33 -4.98 -2.78
CA PRO A 292 -7.41 -5.17 -1.81
C PRO A 292 -8.73 -5.48 -2.53
N PRO A 293 -9.50 -6.49 -2.07
CA PRO A 293 -10.80 -6.80 -2.67
C PRO A 293 -11.78 -5.63 -2.46
N ASP A 294 -12.73 -5.42 -3.38
CA ASP A 294 -13.69 -4.30 -3.31
C ASP A 294 -14.57 -4.37 -2.04
N ASN A 295 -14.78 -5.56 -1.48
CA ASN A 295 -15.61 -5.80 -0.30
C ASN A 295 -14.95 -5.47 1.05
N ASP A 296 -13.64 -5.23 1.08
CA ASP A 296 -12.94 -4.76 2.28
C ASP A 296 -12.93 -3.22 2.38
N ARG A 297 -13.73 -2.55 1.54
CA ARG A 297 -13.95 -1.11 1.64
C ARG A 297 -15.10 -0.81 2.59
N PRO A 298 -14.84 -0.08 3.70
CA PRO A 298 -15.92 0.40 4.56
C PRO A 298 -16.76 1.50 3.89
N LEU A 299 -16.25 2.14 2.82
CA LEU A 299 -16.95 3.18 2.06
C LEU A 299 -16.86 2.87 0.55
N ARG A 300 -18.01 2.60 -0.07
CA ARG A 300 -18.07 2.10 -1.47
C ARG A 300 -17.72 3.13 -2.54
N TRP A 301 -17.70 4.41 -2.19
CA TRP A 301 -17.41 5.52 -3.10
C TRP A 301 -15.91 5.80 -3.27
N LEU A 302 -15.03 5.15 -2.50
CA LEU A 302 -13.58 5.18 -2.77
C LEU A 302 -13.24 4.29 -3.97
N ASP A 303 -12.53 4.87 -4.94
CA ASP A 303 -12.02 4.18 -6.13
C ASP A 303 -11.20 2.93 -5.80
N SER A 304 -11.10 2.02 -6.77
CA SER A 304 -10.30 0.81 -6.59
C SER A 304 -8.82 1.08 -6.36
N GLU A 305 -8.34 0.64 -5.22
CA GLU A 305 -6.98 0.89 -4.80
C GLU A 305 -6.04 -0.20 -5.31
N SER A 306 -4.97 0.18 -5.99
CA SER A 306 -3.92 -0.78 -6.34
C SER A 306 -3.03 -1.11 -5.14
N TRP A 307 -2.48 -2.32 -5.06
CA TRP A 307 -1.50 -2.73 -4.04
C TRP A 307 -0.47 -1.65 -3.69
N ARG A 308 0.21 -1.08 -4.71
CA ARG A 308 1.24 -0.06 -4.49
C ARG A 308 0.70 1.23 -3.87
N LEU A 309 -0.51 1.62 -4.23
CA LEU A 309 -1.16 2.79 -3.65
C LEU A 309 -1.55 2.50 -2.20
N TRP A 310 -2.10 1.31 -1.93
CA TRP A 310 -2.48 0.84 -0.59
C TRP A 310 -1.30 0.82 0.38
N ILE A 311 -0.14 0.34 -0.07
CA ILE A 311 1.11 0.39 0.71
C ILE A 311 1.57 1.84 0.90
N ALA A 312 1.63 2.63 -0.18
CA ALA A 312 2.10 4.02 -0.10
C ALA A 312 1.23 4.89 0.83
N GLN A 313 -0.09 4.68 0.86
CA GLN A 313 -1.00 5.37 1.77
C GLN A 313 -0.71 5.04 3.23
N ARG A 314 -0.49 3.75 3.55
CA ARG A 314 -0.17 3.31 4.91
C ARG A 314 1.18 3.85 5.37
N LEU A 315 2.19 3.76 4.50
CA LEU A 315 3.51 4.32 4.78
C LEU A 315 3.46 5.83 4.96
N GLY A 316 2.78 6.56 4.05
CA GLY A 316 2.66 8.01 4.12
C GLY A 316 1.92 8.49 5.37
N ALA A 317 0.82 7.82 5.73
CA ALA A 317 0.10 8.09 6.98
C ALA A 317 0.99 7.82 8.21
N ALA A 318 1.71 6.71 8.24
CA ALA A 318 2.57 6.38 9.37
C ALA A 318 3.78 7.33 9.49
N LEU A 319 4.40 7.72 8.37
CA LEU A 319 5.46 8.74 8.35
C LEU A 319 4.98 10.08 8.91
N SER A 320 3.79 10.52 8.51
CA SER A 320 3.15 11.75 9.02
C SER A 320 2.95 11.70 10.53
N VAL A 321 2.52 10.54 11.07
CA VAL A 321 2.38 10.33 12.52
C VAL A 321 3.74 10.35 13.22
N ALA A 322 4.74 9.65 12.68
CA ALA A 322 6.07 9.59 13.28
C ALA A 322 6.78 10.95 13.31
N ALA A 323 6.48 11.85 12.36
CA ALA A 323 6.99 13.22 12.37
C ALA A 323 6.52 14.03 13.59
N LEU A 324 5.47 13.57 14.30
CA LEU A 324 4.97 14.21 15.53
C LEU A 324 5.62 13.66 16.81
N ALA A 325 6.50 12.66 16.70
CA ALA A 325 7.19 12.09 17.86
C ALA A 325 7.99 13.17 18.59
N ARG A 326 7.96 13.13 19.93
CA ARG A 326 8.51 14.20 20.77
C ARG A 326 9.74 13.78 21.55
N SER A 327 9.98 12.49 21.69
CA SER A 327 11.15 11.99 22.40
C SER A 327 12.38 11.94 21.52
N ALA A 328 13.54 12.24 22.11
CA ALA A 328 14.84 11.93 21.52
C ALA A 328 15.11 10.42 21.38
N SER A 329 14.31 9.58 22.07
CA SER A 329 14.38 8.12 22.00
C SER A 329 13.44 7.51 20.94
N ALA A 330 12.69 8.33 20.20
CA ALA A 330 11.80 7.85 19.16
C ALA A 330 12.58 7.05 18.11
N ILE A 331 11.99 5.97 17.61
CA ILE A 331 12.53 5.25 16.46
C ILE A 331 12.49 6.16 15.22
N GLU A 332 13.41 5.95 14.27
CA GLU A 332 13.39 6.68 12.98
C GLU A 332 12.02 6.57 12.29
N PRO A 333 11.45 7.66 11.73
CA PRO A 333 10.13 7.66 11.12
C PRO A 333 9.90 6.56 10.09
N TRP A 334 10.88 6.29 9.22
CA TRP A 334 10.77 5.23 8.22
C TRP A 334 10.60 3.84 8.85
N ARG A 335 11.22 3.58 10.01
CA ARG A 335 11.09 2.31 10.72
C ARG A 335 9.71 2.19 11.34
N PHE A 336 9.19 3.25 11.95
CA PHE A 336 7.81 3.28 12.42
C PHE A 336 6.83 2.96 11.28
N ALA A 337 7.02 3.57 10.11
CA ALA A 337 6.15 3.32 8.95
C ALA A 337 6.20 1.85 8.48
N VAL A 338 7.40 1.26 8.42
CA VAL A 338 7.58 -0.17 8.11
C VAL A 338 6.87 -1.05 9.15
N GLU A 339 6.98 -0.72 10.44
CA GLU A 339 6.30 -1.48 11.50
C GLU A 339 4.78 -1.43 11.34
N ARG A 340 4.20 -0.27 11.03
CA ARG A 340 2.76 -0.16 10.77
C ARG A 340 2.31 -1.04 9.61
N VAL A 341 3.10 -1.10 8.53
CA VAL A 341 2.80 -1.98 7.39
C VAL A 341 2.99 -3.47 7.73
N ARG A 342 4.00 -3.81 8.54
CA ARG A 342 4.20 -5.18 9.04
C ARG A 342 2.98 -5.68 9.81
N ARG A 343 2.49 -4.87 10.74
CA ARG A 343 1.29 -5.16 11.55
C ARG A 343 0.01 -5.19 10.72
N ALA A 344 -0.02 -4.46 9.62
CA ALA A 344 -1.09 -4.57 8.64
C ALA A 344 -1.05 -5.88 7.84
N GLY A 345 -0.15 -6.82 8.12
CA GLY A 345 -0.12 -8.15 7.51
C GLY A 345 0.78 -8.25 6.28
N VAL A 346 1.86 -7.47 6.20
CA VAL A 346 2.84 -7.54 5.11
C VAL A 346 4.19 -8.02 5.66
N ASP A 347 4.79 -9.02 5.03
CA ASP A 347 6.20 -9.31 5.24
C ASP A 347 7.01 -8.19 4.62
N VAL A 348 7.58 -7.33 5.45
CA VAL A 348 8.30 -6.12 5.03
C VAL A 348 9.69 -6.41 4.48
N ASP A 349 10.26 -7.59 4.77
CA ASP A 349 11.55 -8.00 4.22
C ASP A 349 11.44 -8.33 2.74
N THR A 350 10.30 -8.87 2.34
CA THR A 350 10.03 -9.26 0.95
C THR A 350 8.93 -8.45 0.29
N TRP A 351 8.27 -7.53 1.01
CA TRP A 351 7.03 -6.84 0.60
C TRP A 351 5.89 -7.80 0.20
N THR A 352 5.89 -9.02 0.75
CA THR A 352 4.90 -10.05 0.44
C THR A 352 3.67 -9.88 1.32
N PRO A 353 2.45 -9.77 0.75
CA PRO A 353 1.23 -9.81 1.55
C PRO A 353 1.08 -11.15 2.26
N SER A 354 0.67 -11.12 3.52
CA SER A 354 0.30 -12.32 4.28
C SER A 354 -0.86 -13.04 3.57
N PRO A 355 -0.90 -14.39 3.57
CA PRO A 355 -2.05 -15.14 3.06
C PRO A 355 -3.38 -14.77 3.74
N ARG A 356 -3.31 -14.19 4.95
CA ARG A 356 -4.47 -13.76 5.73
C ARG A 356 -4.83 -12.29 5.56
N LEU A 357 -4.09 -11.54 4.75
CA LEU A 357 -4.26 -10.09 4.63
C LEU A 357 -5.70 -9.69 4.25
N TRP A 358 -6.34 -10.49 3.40
CA TRP A 358 -7.72 -10.29 2.93
C TRP A 358 -8.69 -11.37 3.44
N SER A 359 -8.23 -12.28 4.31
CA SER A 359 -9.16 -13.18 4.99
C SER A 359 -9.80 -12.38 6.11
N ARG A 360 -11.10 -12.07 5.98
CA ARG A 360 -11.88 -11.52 7.07
C ARG A 360 -11.62 -12.34 8.35
N ALA A 361 -11.14 -11.66 9.39
CA ALA A 361 -11.12 -12.21 10.75
C ALA A 361 -12.55 -12.42 11.24
#